data_AF-A0A966V969-F1
#
_entry.id   AF-A0A966V969-F1
#
_cell.length_a   1.000
_cell.length_b   1.000
_cell.length_c   1.000
_cell.angle_alpha   90.00
_cell.angle_beta   90.00
_cell.angle_gamma   90.00
#
_symmetry.space_group_name_H-M   'P 1'
#
loop_
_entity.id
_entity.type
_entity.pdbx_description
1 polymer ?
#
loop_
_entity_poly.entity_id
_entity_poly.type
_entity_poly.pdbx_seq_one_letter_code
_entity_poly.pdbx_strand_id
1 'polypeptide(L)'
;MNRTVSSITARLSLRSPQEESLEILANILESIELSKAPDLIQTLKTIEGMYPSVKDFEREFPSLCFAIATGVGKTRLMGAFIAYFYLTGRSHNFFVLAPNLTIYDKLISDFSPQSPKYVFRGIA
;
A
#
# COMPACT_ATOMS: atom_id res chain seq x y z
N MET A 1 -14.37 -7.75 9.20
CA MET A 1 -13.22 -8.39 8.51
C MET A 1 -13.31 -8.04 7.03
N ASN A 2 -12.35 -7.27 6.53
CA ASN A 2 -12.36 -6.76 5.16
C ASN A 2 -12.08 -7.91 4.18
N ARG A 3 -13.10 -8.32 3.40
CA ARG A 3 -13.00 -9.47 2.49
C ARG A 3 -11.90 -9.31 1.44
N THR A 4 -11.65 -8.07 1.01
CA THR A 4 -10.61 -7.75 0.03
C THR A 4 -9.22 -7.94 0.63
N VAL A 5 -9.01 -7.50 1.89
CA VAL A 5 -7.76 -7.78 2.62
C VAL A 5 -7.52 -9.28 2.74
N SER A 6 -8.49 -10.05 3.23
CA SER A 6 -8.33 -11.50 3.40
C SER A 6 -8.04 -12.22 2.08
N SER A 7 -8.68 -11.79 0.99
CA SER A 7 -8.41 -12.32 -0.36
C SER A 7 -6.97 -12.03 -0.80
N ILE A 8 -6.52 -10.78 -0.70
CA ILE A 8 -5.17 -10.37 -1.09
C ILE A 8 -4.11 -11.08 -0.23
N THR A 9 -4.32 -11.15 1.09
CA THR A 9 -3.44 -11.88 2.02
C THR A 9 -3.23 -13.31 1.56
N ALA A 10 -4.32 -14.04 1.27
CA ALA A 10 -4.25 -15.42 0.83
C ALA A 10 -3.59 -15.55 -0.55
N ARG A 11 -4.03 -14.75 -1.54
CA ARG A 11 -3.56 -14.85 -2.93
C ARG A 11 -2.08 -14.48 -3.10
N LEU A 12 -1.58 -13.52 -2.31
CA LEU A 12 -0.18 -13.10 -2.35
C LEU A 12 0.69 -13.80 -1.30
N SER A 13 0.12 -14.66 -0.45
CA SER A 13 0.81 -15.31 0.66
C SER A 13 1.56 -14.29 1.52
N LEU A 14 0.83 -13.28 2.00
CA LEU A 14 1.40 -12.25 2.86
C LEU A 14 1.81 -12.85 4.21
N ARG A 15 2.96 -12.40 4.72
CA ARG A 15 3.41 -12.70 6.09
C ARG A 15 2.74 -11.75 7.08
N SER A 16 2.68 -12.11 8.35
CA SER A 16 1.98 -11.32 9.38
C SER A 16 2.30 -9.82 9.37
N PRO A 17 3.57 -9.37 9.27
CA PRO A 17 3.85 -7.92 9.22
C PRO A 17 3.31 -7.21 7.96
N GLN A 18 3.18 -7.94 6.85
CA GLN A 18 2.62 -7.40 5.60
C GLN A 18 1.10 -7.36 5.65
N GLU A 19 0.48 -8.40 6.22
CA GLU A 19 -0.96 -8.45 6.44
C GLU A 19 -1.41 -7.33 7.38
N GLU A 20 -0.73 -7.15 8.52
CA GLU A 20 -0.99 -6.06 9.45
C GLU A 20 -0.89 -4.68 8.77
N SER A 21 0.15 -4.48 7.94
CA SER A 21 0.29 -3.24 7.16
C SER A 21 -0.87 -3.02 6.18
N LEU A 22 -1.38 -4.09 5.56
CA LEU A 22 -2.53 -4.02 4.64
C LEU A 22 -3.84 -3.73 5.39
N GLU A 23 -4.03 -4.31 6.58
CA GLU A 23 -5.17 -4.02 7.45
C GLU A 23 -5.16 -2.55 7.91
N ILE A 24 -4.00 -2.03 8.32
CA ILE A 24 -3.85 -0.62 8.69
C ILE A 24 -4.23 0.29 7.51
N LEU A 25 -3.72 0.00 6.31
CA LEU A 25 -4.08 0.77 5.11
C LEU A 25 -5.59 0.71 4.85
N ALA A 26 -6.21 -0.46 4.94
CA ALA A 26 -7.65 -0.63 4.73
C ALA A 26 -8.48 0.20 5.72
N ASN A 27 -8.14 0.15 7.00
CA ASN A 27 -8.83 0.90 8.06
C ASN A 27 -8.70 2.42 7.88
N ILE A 28 -7.50 2.89 7.49
CA ILE A 28 -7.29 4.30 7.18
C ILE A 28 -8.20 4.72 6.02
N LEU A 29 -8.20 3.96 4.93
CA LEU A 29 -8.98 4.28 3.73
C LEU A 29 -10.49 4.22 3.96
N GLU A 30 -10.97 3.37 4.87
CA GLU A 30 -12.38 3.36 5.29
C GLU A 30 -12.79 4.61 6.09
N SER A 31 -11.81 5.28 6.72
CA SER A 31 -12.04 6.42 7.61
C SER A 31 -11.77 7.78 6.96
N ILE A 32 -11.19 7.80 5.76
CA ILE A 32 -10.87 9.03 5.03
C ILE A 32 -11.39 8.97 3.59
N GLU A 33 -11.73 10.15 3.05
CA GLU A 33 -12.05 10.30 1.63
C GLU A 33 -10.80 10.70 0.83
N LEU A 34 -10.59 10.05 -0.32
CA LEU A 34 -9.53 10.42 -1.25
C LEU A 34 -10.04 11.52 -2.18
N SER A 35 -9.48 12.72 -2.04
CA SER A 35 -9.86 13.91 -2.81
C SER A 35 -8.64 14.52 -3.48
N LYS A 36 -8.84 15.24 -4.59
CA LYS A 36 -7.80 16.08 -5.22
C LYS A 36 -7.46 17.33 -4.39
N ALA A 37 -8.35 17.71 -3.49
CA ALA A 37 -8.19 18.80 -2.53
C ALA A 37 -8.59 18.30 -1.14
N PRO A 38 -7.77 17.44 -0.50
CA PRO A 38 -8.08 16.89 0.81
C PRO A 38 -7.90 17.97 1.90
N ASP A 39 -8.76 17.96 2.92
CA ASP A 39 -8.49 18.69 4.16
C ASP A 39 -7.41 17.94 4.94
N LEU A 40 -6.15 18.37 4.82
CA LEU A 40 -5.02 17.71 5.45
C LEU A 40 -5.09 17.73 6.97
N ILE A 41 -5.64 18.81 7.56
CA ILE A 41 -5.75 18.96 9.01
C ILE A 41 -6.77 17.94 9.54
N GLN A 42 -7.94 17.87 8.92
CA GLN A 42 -8.97 16.92 9.32
C GLN A 42 -8.54 15.48 9.03
N THR A 43 -7.89 15.23 7.89
CA THR A 43 -7.37 13.90 7.53
C THR A 43 -6.33 13.42 8.54
N LEU A 44 -5.36 14.28 8.88
CA LEU A 44 -4.34 13.97 9.88
C LEU A 44 -4.97 13.70 11.25
N LYS A 45 -5.91 14.54 11.70
CA LYS A 45 -6.61 14.36 12.97
C LYS A 45 -7.36 13.02 13.03
N THR A 46 -8.03 12.64 11.94
CA THR A 46 -8.72 11.34 11.85
C THR A 46 -7.73 10.19 11.93
N ILE A 47 -6.62 10.24 11.19
CA ILE A 47 -5.61 9.18 11.19
C ILE A 47 -4.89 9.09 12.54
N GLU A 48 -4.49 10.22 13.13
CA GLU A 48 -3.83 10.27 14.44
C GLU A 48 -4.71 9.68 15.55
N GLY A 49 -6.04 9.88 15.46
CA GLY A 49 -7.00 9.28 16.40
C GLY A 49 -7.03 7.75 16.38
N MET A 50 -6.72 7.14 15.22
CA MET A 50 -6.62 5.68 15.07
C MET A 50 -5.19 5.16 15.28
N TYR A 51 -4.21 5.94 14.83
CA TYR A 51 -2.78 5.60 14.79
C TYR A 51 -1.95 6.76 15.35
N PRO A 52 -1.82 6.88 16.69
CA PRO A 52 -1.21 8.05 17.33
C PRO A 52 0.26 8.29 16.99
N SER A 53 0.94 7.35 16.33
CA SER A 53 2.31 7.50 15.83
C SER A 53 2.40 8.42 14.60
N VAL A 54 1.31 8.66 13.89
CA VAL A 54 1.26 9.58 12.75
C VAL A 54 1.02 11.00 13.27
N LYS A 55 2.08 11.82 13.30
CA LYS A 55 2.04 13.19 13.83
C LYS A 55 2.04 14.28 12.77
N ASP A 56 2.57 13.97 11.59
CA ASP A 56 2.66 14.87 10.45
C ASP A 56 2.81 14.02 9.18
N PHE A 57 2.32 14.52 8.04
CA PHE A 57 2.54 13.92 6.73
C PHE A 57 3.88 14.35 6.11
N GLU A 58 4.48 15.45 6.58
CA GLU A 58 5.70 16.05 6.03
C GLU A 58 5.58 16.45 4.54
N ARG A 59 4.36 16.45 3.99
CA ARG A 59 4.05 16.67 2.58
C ARG A 59 2.71 17.40 2.46
N GLU A 60 2.50 18.05 1.32
CA GLU A 60 1.23 18.73 0.97
C GLU A 60 0.12 17.76 0.52
N PHE A 61 0.23 16.48 0.88
CA PHE A 61 -0.74 15.42 0.61
C PHE A 61 -0.65 14.35 1.71
N PRO A 62 -1.70 13.54 1.93
CA PRO A 62 -1.63 12.44 2.90
C PRO A 62 -0.49 11.48 2.55
N SER A 63 0.46 11.35 3.47
CA SER A 63 1.68 10.56 3.30
C SER A 63 1.87 9.64 4.49
N LEU A 64 2.00 8.34 4.22
CA LEU A 64 2.05 7.31 5.26
C LEU A 64 3.32 6.47 5.08
N CYS A 65 4.01 6.19 6.19
CA CYS A 65 5.19 5.33 6.22
C CYS A 65 4.86 4.00 6.90
N PHE A 66 5.10 2.90 6.19
CA PHE A 66 4.96 1.54 6.72
C PHE A 66 6.33 0.95 6.97
N ALA A 67 6.70 0.79 8.24
CA ALA A 67 7.98 0.25 8.65
C ALA A 67 8.00 -1.28 8.55
N ILE A 68 8.77 -1.82 7.61
CA ILE A 68 8.99 -3.27 7.46
C ILE A 68 10.48 -3.57 7.36
N ALA A 69 10.92 -4.60 8.10
CA ALA A 69 12.31 -5.07 8.11
C ALA A 69 12.78 -5.55 6.72
N THR A 70 14.09 -5.50 6.50
CA THR A 70 14.70 -6.04 5.27
C THR A 70 14.40 -7.53 5.12
N GLY A 71 14.24 -8.01 3.89
CA GLY A 71 13.95 -9.42 3.60
C GLY A 71 12.51 -9.90 3.88
N VAL A 72 11.64 -9.09 4.50
CA VAL A 72 10.24 -9.47 4.74
C VAL A 72 9.40 -9.46 3.46
N GLY A 73 9.72 -8.58 2.51
CA GLY A 73 9.08 -8.54 1.19
C GLY A 73 8.40 -7.20 0.88
N LYS A 74 9.14 -6.09 0.95
CA LYS A 74 8.61 -4.74 0.70
C LYS A 74 7.94 -4.61 -0.67
N THR A 75 8.53 -5.17 -1.72
CA THR A 75 7.93 -5.16 -3.07
C THR A 75 6.59 -5.89 -3.11
N ARG A 76 6.44 -6.98 -2.36
CA ARG A 76 5.17 -7.71 -2.26
C ARG A 76 4.12 -6.92 -1.49
N LEU A 77 4.51 -6.24 -0.40
CA LEU A 77 3.59 -5.35 0.32
C LEU A 77 3.09 -4.22 -0.60
N MET A 78 4.00 -3.62 -1.37
CA MET A 78 3.62 -2.60 -2.36
C MET A 78 2.62 -3.15 -3.38
N GLY A 79 2.83 -4.36 -3.89
CA GLY A 79 1.86 -5.05 -4.75
C GLY A 79 0.51 -5.27 -4.06
N ALA A 80 0.50 -5.65 -2.77
CA ALA A 80 -0.72 -5.81 -1.99
C ALA A 80 -1.49 -4.49 -1.83
N PHE A 81 -0.79 -3.38 -1.59
CA PHE A 81 -1.40 -2.05 -1.51
C PHE A 81 -2.04 -1.66 -2.85
N ILE A 82 -1.30 -1.79 -3.95
CA ILE A 82 -1.81 -1.48 -5.28
C ILE A 82 -3.03 -2.35 -5.62
N ALA A 83 -2.96 -3.65 -5.33
CA ALA A 83 -4.09 -4.56 -5.53
C ALA A 83 -5.32 -4.15 -4.71
N TYR A 84 -5.13 -3.71 -3.46
CA TYR A 84 -6.22 -3.25 -2.62
C TYR A 84 -6.90 -1.99 -3.20
N PHE A 85 -6.13 -0.97 -3.58
CA PHE A 85 -6.67 0.23 -4.21
C PHE A 85 -7.42 -0.08 -5.51
N TYR A 86 -6.86 -0.98 -6.34
CA TYR A 86 -7.46 -1.38 -7.61
C TYR A 86 -8.79 -2.15 -7.40
N LEU A 87 -8.78 -3.18 -6.55
CA LEU A 87 -9.93 -4.05 -6.33
C LEU A 87 -11.07 -3.35 -5.56
N THR A 88 -10.76 -2.32 -4.78
CA THR A 88 -11.76 -1.48 -4.10
C THR A 88 -12.24 -0.31 -4.95
N GLY A 89 -11.73 -0.15 -6.18
CA GLY A 89 -12.10 0.95 -7.08
C GLY A 89 -11.62 2.33 -6.62
N ARG A 90 -10.69 2.40 -5.67
CA ARG A 90 -10.17 3.66 -5.10
C ARG A 90 -9.14 4.33 -5.97
N SER A 91 -8.32 3.56 -6.69
CA SER A 91 -7.41 4.07 -7.72
C SER A 91 -7.02 2.99 -8.70
N HIS A 92 -6.84 3.38 -9.97
CA HIS A 92 -6.26 2.54 -11.02
C HIS A 92 -4.93 3.10 -11.55
N ASN A 93 -4.50 4.27 -11.07
CA ASN A 93 -3.29 4.93 -11.52
C ASN A 93 -2.29 5.02 -10.36
N PHE A 94 -1.09 4.50 -10.59
CA PHE A 94 -0.05 4.42 -9.57
C PHE A 94 1.27 4.90 -10.14
N PHE A 95 1.99 5.67 -9.33
CA PHE A 95 3.36 6.08 -9.60
C PHE A 95 4.27 5.43 -8.57
N VAL A 96 5.21 4.61 -9.02
CA VAL A 96 6.19 3.94 -8.16
C VAL A 96 7.54 4.58 -8.36
N LEU A 97 8.06 5.24 -7.32
CA LEU A 97 9.39 5.86 -7.33
C LEU A 97 10.42 4.89 -6.75
N ALA A 98 11.50 4.66 -7.50
CA ALA A 98 12.59 3.76 -7.12
C ALA A 98 13.91 4.53 -6.96
N PRO A 99 14.74 4.20 -5.96
CA PRO A 99 16.08 4.77 -5.84
C PRO A 99 17.07 4.03 -6.74
N ASN A 100 17.87 4.78 -7.51
CA ASN A 100 18.90 4.27 -8.42
C ASN A 100 18.38 3.33 -9.53
N LEU A 101 19.21 3.11 -10.55
CA LEU A 101 18.83 2.30 -11.71
C LEU A 101 18.62 0.82 -11.38
N THR A 102 19.45 0.23 -10.50
CA THR A 102 19.35 -1.20 -10.17
C THR A 102 18.01 -1.59 -9.54
N ILE A 103 17.47 -0.76 -8.63
CA ILE A 103 16.16 -1.03 -8.03
C ILE A 103 15.04 -0.71 -9.02
N TYR A 104 15.20 0.35 -9.81
CA TYR A 104 14.27 0.70 -10.88
C TYR A 104 14.07 -0.45 -11.88
N ASP A 105 15.15 -0.98 -12.46
CA ASP A 105 15.09 -2.09 -13.44
C ASP A 105 14.49 -3.35 -12.82
N LYS A 106 14.84 -3.63 -11.56
CA LYS A 106 14.24 -4.73 -10.82
C LYS A 106 12.73 -4.55 -10.67
N LEU A 107 12.26 -3.35 -10.33
CA LEU A 107 10.83 -3.10 -10.21
C LEU A 107 10.12 -3.22 -11.56
N ILE A 108 10.69 -2.73 -12.66
CA ILE A 108 10.12 -2.97 -14.00
C ILE A 108 9.89 -4.47 -14.23
N SER A 109 10.91 -5.29 -13.94
CA SER A 109 10.79 -6.75 -14.06
C SER A 109 9.72 -7.31 -13.12
N ASP A 110 9.74 -6.95 -11.84
CA ASP A 110 8.78 -7.43 -10.84
C ASP A 110 7.32 -7.00 -11.18
N PHE A 111 7.11 -5.90 -11.92
CA PHE A 111 5.80 -5.46 -12.41
C PHE A 111 5.44 -5.95 -13.83
N SER A 112 6.29 -6.76 -14.47
CA SER A 112 6.02 -7.32 -15.79
C SER A 112 5.38 -8.71 -15.68
N PRO A 113 4.24 -9.01 -16.34
CA PRO A 113 3.54 -10.30 -16.21
C PRO A 113 4.39 -11.53 -16.57
N GLN A 114 5.37 -11.37 -17.46
CA GLN A 114 6.26 -12.45 -17.89
C GLN A 114 7.28 -12.82 -16.81
N SER A 115 7.49 -11.97 -15.80
CA SER A 115 8.45 -12.21 -14.75
C SER A 115 8.02 -13.35 -13.83
N PRO A 116 8.94 -14.26 -13.43
CA PRO A 116 8.68 -15.24 -12.39
C PRO A 116 8.35 -14.59 -11.04
N LYS A 117 8.74 -13.32 -10.85
CA LYS A 117 8.52 -12.53 -9.63
C LYS A 117 7.37 -11.53 -9.76
N TYR A 118 6.51 -11.69 -10.77
CA TYR A 118 5.39 -10.77 -11.00
C TYR A 118 4.58 -10.51 -9.73
N VAL A 119 4.49 -9.25 -9.30
CA VAL A 119 3.96 -8.85 -7.99
C VAL A 119 2.47 -9.14 -7.81
N PHE A 120 1.72 -9.20 -8.90
CA PHE A 120 0.28 -9.46 -8.88
C PHE A 120 -0.09 -10.91 -9.20
N ARG A 121 0.89 -11.82 -9.20
CA ARG A 121 0.64 -13.23 -9.45
C ARG A 121 -0.35 -13.78 -8.40
N GLY A 122 -1.52 -14.20 -8.86
CA GLY A 122 -2.59 -14.74 -8.02
C GLY A 122 -3.73 -13.77 -7.73
N ILE A 123 -3.58 -12.48 -8.05
CA ILE A 123 -4.68 -11.50 -8.04
C ILE A 123 -5.52 -11.69 -9.32
N ALA A 124 -6.83 -11.72 -9.17
CA ALA A 124 -7.81 -11.86 -10.26
C ALA A 124 -8.59 -10.56 -10.43
#